data_AF-A0A2H0JX46-F1
#
_entry.id   AF-A0A2H0JX46-F1
#
_cell.length_a   1.000
_cell.length_b   1.000
_cell.length_c   1.000
_cell.angle_alpha   90.00
_cell.angle_beta   90.00
_cell.angle_gamma   90.00
#
_symmetry.space_group_name_H-M   'P 1'
#
loop_
_entity.id
_entity.type
_entity.pdbx_description
1 polymer ?
#
loop_
_entity_poly.entity_id
_entity_poly.type
_entity_poly.pdbx_seq_one_letter_code
_entity_poly.pdbx_strand_id
1 'polypeptide(L)'
;MAGVLLGVAILVERTGGWVGSGIWMLRGSHAWIMLGGFMIQLALGVALWILPKSRRRPGPGRTVLLAAASVLNVGVMVVAVAPLIAGGVGAGFLVGMVRPLGMVLMTAGTGVLVSAVYPRIQSAEAIREGFSRRQE
;
A
#
# COMPACT_ATOMS: atom_id res chain seq x y z
N MET A 1 1.79 10.21 -5.39
CA MET A 1 2.68 11.34 -5.76
C MET A 1 4.10 11.17 -5.22
N ALA A 2 4.29 10.78 -3.96
CA ALA A 2 5.63 10.62 -3.37
C ALA A 2 6.58 9.68 -4.15
N GLY A 3 6.10 8.54 -4.67
CA GLY A 3 6.94 7.63 -5.48
C GLY A 3 7.42 8.23 -6.80
N VAL A 4 6.63 9.11 -7.43
CA VAL A 4 7.02 9.81 -8.67
C VAL A 4 8.09 10.86 -8.36
N LEU A 5 7.91 11.63 -7.28
CA LEU A 5 8.90 12.60 -6.84
C LEU A 5 10.23 11.93 -6.44
N LEU A 6 10.17 10.76 -5.79
CA LEU A 6 11.36 9.96 -5.47
C LEU A 6 12.04 9.42 -6.74
N GLY A 7 11.26 9.02 -7.75
CA GLY A 7 11.77 8.58 -9.05
C GLY A 7 12.45 9.71 -9.84
N VAL A 8 11.87 10.92 -9.82
CA VAL A 8 12.48 12.12 -10.41
C VAL A 8 13.77 12.48 -9.69
N ALA A 9 13.80 12.40 -8.35
CA ALA A 9 15.02 12.63 -7.58
C ALA A 9 16.16 11.68 -7.99
N ILE A 10 15.86 10.38 -8.18
CA ILE A 10 16.85 9.39 -8.66
C ILE A 10 17.37 9.73 -10.07
N LEU A 11 16.52 10.25 -10.96
CA LEU A 11 16.92 10.62 -12.32
C LEU A 11 17.79 11.88 -12.37
N VAL A 12 17.47 12.89 -11.56
CA VAL A 12 18.23 14.15 -11.43
C VAL A 12 19.61 13.90 -10.83
N GLU A 13 19.75 12.92 -9.93
CA GLU A 13 21.05 12.58 -9.34
C GLU A 13 21.95 11.83 -10.35
N ARG A 14 21.35 11.01 -11.24
CA ARG A 14 22.06 10.27 -12.29
C ARG A 14 22.74 11.18 -13.33
N THR A 15 22.32 12.43 -13.46
CA THR A 15 22.91 13.42 -14.39
C THR A 15 24.22 14.07 -13.92
N GLY A 16 24.80 13.63 -12.80
CA GLY A 16 26.19 13.95 -12.44
C GLY A 16 26.38 14.78 -11.17
N GLY A 17 25.40 14.81 -10.28
CA GLY A 17 25.53 15.46 -8.97
C GLY A 17 26.23 14.55 -7.97
N TRP A 18 27.30 15.05 -7.34
CA TRP A 18 27.93 14.53 -6.13
C TRP A 18 26.92 13.90 -5.15
N VAL A 19 27.12 12.65 -4.68
CA VAL A 19 26.83 12.14 -3.31
C VAL A 19 26.99 10.60 -3.28
N GLY A 20 27.48 10.11 -2.13
CA GLY A 20 28.00 8.75 -1.91
C GLY A 20 26.94 7.64 -1.75
N SER A 21 27.36 6.57 -1.05
CA SER A 21 26.73 5.24 -0.83
C SER A 21 25.20 5.15 -0.59
N GLY A 22 24.47 6.26 -0.40
CA GLY A 22 23.03 6.29 -0.11
C GLY A 22 22.09 5.90 -1.27
N ILE A 23 22.52 6.01 -2.53
CA ILE A 23 21.70 5.70 -3.72
C ILE A 23 21.22 4.25 -3.77
N TRP A 24 22.04 3.30 -3.28
CA TRP A 24 21.68 1.87 -3.28
C TRP A 24 20.52 1.57 -2.32
N MET A 25 20.47 2.28 -1.18
CA MET A 25 19.34 2.20 -0.25
C MET A 25 18.07 2.85 -0.83
N LEU A 26 18.22 3.93 -1.61
CA LEU A 26 17.11 4.64 -2.24
C LEU A 26 16.38 3.80 -3.30
N ARG A 27 17.11 3.01 -4.09
CA ARG A 27 16.54 2.10 -5.10
C ARG A 27 15.67 1.01 -4.47
N GLY A 28 16.11 0.45 -3.33
CA GLY A 28 15.35 -0.54 -2.58
C GLY A 28 14.04 0.04 -2.03
N SER A 29 14.10 1.22 -1.40
CA SER A 29 12.91 1.93 -0.92
C SER A 29 11.95 2.30 -2.06
N HIS A 30 12.48 2.76 -3.19
CA HIS A 30 11.67 3.11 -4.36
C HIS A 30 10.91 1.91 -4.91
N ALA A 31 11.58 0.77 -5.08
CA ALA A 31 10.95 -0.47 -5.50
C ALA A 31 9.87 -0.91 -4.50
N TRP A 32 10.10 -0.79 -3.20
CA TRP A 32 9.10 -1.12 -2.18
C TRP A 32 7.88 -0.19 -2.19
N ILE A 33 8.07 1.11 -2.42
CA ILE A 33 6.97 2.07 -2.56
C ILE A 33 6.11 1.74 -3.79
N MET A 34 6.74 1.49 -4.93
CA MET A 34 6.06 1.23 -6.20
C MET A 34 5.43 -0.17 -6.24
N LEU A 35 6.15 -1.19 -5.79
CA LEU A 35 5.69 -2.57 -5.86
C LEU A 35 4.82 -2.95 -4.67
N GLY A 36 5.20 -2.56 -3.45
CA GLY A 36 4.43 -2.86 -2.24
C GLY A 36 3.23 -1.93 -2.09
N GLY A 37 3.48 -0.63 -1.96
CA GLY A 37 2.40 0.35 -1.70
C GLY A 37 1.42 0.49 -2.86
N PHE A 38 1.94 0.79 -4.05
CA PHE A 38 1.10 1.15 -5.19
C PHE A 38 0.38 -0.06 -5.83
N MET A 39 1.04 -1.23 -5.99
CA MET A 39 0.34 -2.41 -6.53
C MET A 39 -0.75 -2.93 -5.60
N ILE A 40 -0.52 -2.95 -4.27
CA ILE A 40 -1.55 -3.40 -3.30
C ILE A 40 -2.76 -2.47 -3.34
N GLN A 41 -2.53 -1.14 -3.34
CA GLN A 41 -3.62 -0.16 -3.45
C GLN A 41 -4.38 -0.27 -4.76
N LEU A 42 -3.68 -0.49 -5.87
CA LEU A 42 -4.31 -0.64 -7.18
C LEU A 42 -5.12 -1.93 -7.25
N ALA A 43 -4.58 -3.06 -6.79
CA ALA A 43 -5.29 -4.34 -6.76
C ALA A 43 -6.56 -4.27 -5.90
N LEU A 44 -6.48 -3.69 -4.70
CA LEU A 44 -7.62 -3.52 -3.81
C LEU A 44 -8.62 -2.50 -4.36
N GLY A 45 -8.14 -1.41 -4.96
CA GLY A 45 -8.97 -0.41 -5.62
C GLY A 45 -9.77 -1.01 -6.79
N VAL A 46 -9.10 -1.79 -7.65
CA VAL A 46 -9.72 -2.51 -8.76
C VAL A 46 -10.71 -3.57 -8.26
N ALA A 47 -10.35 -4.32 -7.21
CA ALA A 47 -11.26 -5.29 -6.60
C ALA A 47 -12.54 -4.61 -6.08
N LEU A 48 -12.42 -3.47 -5.39
CA LEU A 48 -13.56 -2.67 -4.93
C LEU A 48 -14.33 -1.97 -6.06
N TRP A 49 -13.75 -1.82 -7.24
CA TRP A 49 -14.41 -1.25 -8.40
C TRP A 49 -15.21 -2.29 -9.19
N ILE A 50 -14.61 -3.46 -9.44
CA ILE A 50 -15.21 -4.54 -10.26
C ILE A 50 -16.22 -5.38 -9.46
N LEU A 51 -15.92 -5.70 -8.19
CA LEU A 51 -16.76 -6.62 -7.42
C LEU A 51 -18.10 -5.98 -7.05
N PRO A 52 -19.22 -6.71 -7.24
CA PRO A 52 -20.55 -6.22 -6.92
C PRO A 52 -20.67 -5.89 -5.43
N LYS A 53 -21.39 -4.81 -5.13
CA LYS A 53 -21.66 -4.43 -3.74
C LYS A 53 -22.47 -5.53 -3.05
N SER A 54 -21.98 -6.02 -1.91
CA SER A 54 -22.72 -7.00 -1.11
C SER A 54 -23.97 -6.35 -0.51
N ARG A 55 -25.14 -6.96 -0.74
CA ARG A 55 -26.40 -6.56 -0.09
C ARG A 55 -26.57 -7.16 1.30
N ARG A 56 -25.87 -8.27 1.59
CA ARG A 56 -26.00 -9.04 2.84
C ARG A 56 -25.12 -8.50 3.97
N ARG A 57 -23.97 -7.92 3.63
CA ARG A 57 -23.05 -7.29 4.59
C ARG A 57 -22.64 -5.93 4.05
N PRO A 58 -23.22 -4.83 4.55
CA PRO A 58 -22.76 -3.50 4.24
C PRO A 58 -21.29 -3.39 4.60
N GLY A 59 -20.43 -3.15 3.62
CA GLY A 59 -19.00 -2.95 3.86
C GLY A 59 -18.74 -1.62 4.57
N PRO A 60 -17.49 -1.36 4.97
CA PRO A 60 -17.09 -0.08 5.53
C PRO A 60 -17.51 1.09 4.63
N GLY A 61 -18.01 2.17 5.22
CA GLY A 61 -18.41 3.36 4.49
C GLY A 61 -17.24 3.97 3.70
N ARG A 62 -17.54 4.79 2.68
CA ARG A 62 -16.54 5.43 1.81
C ARG A 62 -15.43 6.14 2.62
N THR A 63 -15.80 6.84 3.70
CA THR A 63 -14.86 7.53 4.59
C THR A 63 -13.87 6.57 5.25
N VAL A 64 -14.32 5.40 5.70
CA VAL A 64 -13.46 4.39 6.35
C VAL A 64 -12.48 3.80 5.34
N LEU A 65 -12.92 3.55 4.10
CA LEU A 65 -12.04 3.06 3.04
C LEU A 65 -10.98 4.09 2.64
N LEU A 66 -11.36 5.37 2.57
CA LEU A 66 -10.41 6.46 2.30
C LEU A 66 -9.43 6.64 3.46
N ALA A 67 -9.89 6.54 4.71
CA ALA A 67 -9.03 6.57 5.89
C ALA A 67 -8.04 5.39 5.87
N ALA A 68 -8.51 4.17 5.59
CA ALA A 68 -7.65 2.99 5.48
C ALA A 68 -6.61 3.11 4.37
N ALA A 69 -6.99 3.62 3.20
CA ALA A 69 -6.06 3.91 2.10
C ALA A 69 -5.04 4.99 2.49
N SER A 70 -5.45 6.00 3.27
CA SER A 70 -4.56 7.04 3.77
C SER A 70 -3.56 6.47 4.78
N VAL A 71 -4.04 5.66 5.73
CA VAL A 71 -3.20 4.96 6.73
C VAL A 71 -2.17 4.06 6.04
N LEU A 72 -2.58 3.33 4.99
CA LEU A 72 -1.66 2.52 4.19
C LEU A 72 -0.58 3.37 3.52
N ASN A 73 -0.94 4.52 2.94
CA ASN A 73 0.02 5.45 2.34
C ASN A 73 1.02 6.01 3.36
N VAL A 74 0.54 6.36 4.56
CA VAL A 74 1.40 6.82 5.65
C VAL A 74 2.36 5.70 6.08
N GLY A 75 1.87 4.47 6.24
CA GLY A 75 2.72 3.33 6.56
C GLY A 75 3.82 3.09 5.52
N VAL A 76 3.48 3.14 4.23
CA VAL A 76 4.44 3.03 3.11
C VAL A 76 5.51 4.13 3.20
N MET A 77 5.10 5.38 3.43
CA MET A 77 6.04 6.50 3.56
C MET A 77 6.98 6.32 4.76
N VAL A 78 6.44 5.94 5.91
CA VAL A 78 7.21 5.71 7.14
C VAL A 78 8.26 4.62 6.95
N VAL A 79 7.90 3.49 6.33
CA VAL A 79 8.84 2.41 6.04
C VAL A 79 9.90 2.85 5.02
N ALA A 80 9.50 3.61 3.99
CA ALA A 80 10.41 4.01 2.92
C ALA A 80 11.42 5.09 3.33
N VAL A 81 11.07 5.92 4.32
CA VAL A 81 11.94 6.97 4.86
C VAL A 81 12.90 6.42 5.92
N ALA A 82 12.59 5.30 6.59
CA ALA A 82 13.46 4.72 7.62
C ALA A 82 14.94 4.51 7.17
N PRO A 83 15.25 4.02 5.95
CA PRO A 83 16.63 3.89 5.47
C PRO A 83 17.35 5.22 5.26
N LEU A 84 16.62 6.31 4.99
CA LEU A 84 17.19 7.65 4.81
C LEU A 84 17.70 8.24 6.14
N ILE A 85 17.09 7.83 7.24
CA ILE A 85 17.44 8.30 8.59
C ILE A 85 18.65 7.52 9.15
N ALA A 86 18.94 6.34 8.60
CA ALA A 86 19.96 5.40 9.09
C ALA A 86 21.42 5.90 9.03
N GLY A 87 21.69 7.06 8.41
CA GLY A 87 23.05 7.56 8.14
C GLY A 87 23.78 8.24 9.32
N GLY A 88 23.14 8.45 10.47
CA GLY A 88 23.72 9.18 11.62
C GLY A 88 24.08 8.31 12.83
N VAL A 89 25.04 8.73 13.66
CA VAL A 89 25.34 8.10 14.95
C VAL A 89 24.11 8.24 15.87
N GLY A 90 23.53 7.11 16.32
CA GLY A 90 22.25 7.07 17.05
C GLY A 90 21.02 6.75 16.19
N ALA A 91 21.16 6.68 14.87
CA ALA A 91 20.06 6.39 13.94
C ALA A 91 19.48 4.98 14.09
N GLY A 92 20.25 4.01 14.61
CA GLY A 92 19.79 2.63 14.79
C GLY A 92 18.55 2.52 15.68
N PHE A 93 18.47 3.33 16.75
CA PHE A 93 17.31 3.33 17.66
C PHE A 93 16.06 3.94 17.00
N LEU A 94 16.23 5.07 16.31
CA LEU A 94 15.14 5.71 15.56
C LEU A 94 14.62 4.80 14.44
N VAL A 95 15.51 4.17 13.67
CA VAL A 95 15.13 3.20 12.63
C VAL A 95 14.41 1.99 13.25
N GLY A 96 14.87 1.53 14.40
CA GLY A 96 14.26 0.43 15.16
C GLY A 96 12.83 0.72 15.63
N MET A 97 12.46 1.98 15.86
CA MET A 97 11.10 2.38 16.22
C MET A 97 10.22 2.75 15.03
N VAL A 98 10.78 3.48 14.06
CA VAL A 98 10.03 4.01 12.91
C VAL A 98 9.59 2.89 11.96
N ARG A 99 10.45 1.91 11.72
CA ARG A 99 10.16 0.81 10.79
C ARG A 99 9.00 -0.09 11.24
N PRO A 100 8.93 -0.62 12.49
CA PRO A 100 7.80 -1.42 12.92
C PRO A 100 6.49 -0.63 12.96
N LEU A 101 6.54 0.66 13.32
CA LEU A 101 5.35 1.53 13.26
C LEU A 101 4.79 1.60 11.83
N GLY A 102 5.65 1.82 10.84
CA GLY A 102 5.25 1.84 9.43
C GLY A 102 4.64 0.51 8.97
N MET A 103 5.22 -0.63 9.41
CA MET A 103 4.68 -1.95 9.11
C MET A 103 3.30 -2.18 9.72
N VAL A 104 3.08 -1.76 10.98
CA VAL A 104 1.77 -1.85 11.65
C VAL A 104 0.72 -1.03 10.91
N LEU A 105 1.06 0.18 10.47
CA LEU A 105 0.15 1.02 9.68
C LEU A 105 -0.20 0.39 8.34
N MET A 106 0.79 -0.21 7.65
CA MET A 106 0.54 -0.92 6.39
C MET A 106 -0.38 -2.13 6.57
N THR A 107 -0.12 -2.97 7.58
CA THR A 107 -0.93 -4.16 7.83
C THR A 107 -2.34 -3.81 8.28
N ALA A 108 -2.49 -2.80 9.15
CA ALA A 108 -3.80 -2.31 9.58
C ALA A 108 -4.62 -1.74 8.40
N GLY A 109 -4.03 -0.83 7.60
CA GLY A 109 -4.69 -0.25 6.44
C GLY A 109 -5.08 -1.30 5.39
N THR A 110 -4.18 -2.25 5.11
CA THR A 110 -4.44 -3.36 4.18
C THR A 110 -5.53 -4.28 4.72
N GLY A 111 -5.50 -4.63 6.02
CA GLY A 111 -6.50 -5.50 6.65
C GLY A 111 -7.91 -4.93 6.57
N VAL A 112 -8.06 -3.61 6.79
CA VAL A 112 -9.36 -2.94 6.64
C VAL A 112 -9.85 -3.01 5.19
N LEU A 113 -8.98 -2.74 4.20
CA LEU A 113 -9.34 -2.82 2.79
C LEU A 113 -9.70 -4.25 2.35
N VAL A 114 -8.96 -5.26 2.81
CA VAL A 114 -9.23 -6.67 2.54
C VAL A 114 -10.56 -7.11 3.17
N SER A 115 -10.83 -6.70 4.40
CA SER A 115 -12.11 -7.00 5.06
C SER A 115 -13.31 -6.41 4.31
N ALA A 116 -13.11 -5.29 3.59
CA ALA A 116 -14.13 -4.70 2.73
C ALA A 116 -14.34 -5.44 1.39
N VAL A 117 -13.30 -6.13 0.91
CA VAL A 117 -13.33 -6.92 -0.33
C VAL A 117 -14.00 -8.29 -0.09
N TYR A 118 -13.70 -8.95 1.02
CA TYR A 118 -14.18 -10.30 1.33
C TYR A 118 -15.70 -10.52 1.16
N PRO A 119 -16.60 -9.69 1.73
CA PRO A 119 -18.05 -9.89 1.54
C PRO A 119 -18.52 -9.69 0.09
N ARG A 120 -17.76 -8.96 -0.73
CA ARG A 120 -18.08 -8.76 -2.15
C ARG A 120 -17.73 -9.98 -2.98
N ILE A 121 -16.65 -10.69 -2.65
CA ILE A 121 -16.29 -11.97 -3.28
C ILE A 121 -17.40 -12.99 -3.04
N GLN A 122 -17.84 -13.14 -1.79
CA GLN A 122 -18.96 -14.04 -1.45
C GLN A 122 -20.26 -13.70 -2.21
N SER A 123 -20.47 -12.40 -2.48
CA SER A 123 -21.63 -11.97 -3.25
C SER A 123 -21.51 -12.30 -4.73
N ALA A 124 -20.30 -12.22 -5.30
CA ALA A 124 -20.04 -12.62 -6.68
C ALA A 124 -20.20 -14.14 -6.88
N GLU A 125 -19.72 -14.95 -5.93
CA GLU A 125 -19.89 -16.41 -5.94
C GLU A 125 -21.37 -16.80 -5.87
N ALA A 126 -22.15 -16.19 -4.97
CA ALA A 126 -23.59 -16.44 -4.86
C ALA A 126 -24.35 -16.10 -6.16
N ILE A 127 -23.94 -15.03 -6.87
CA ILE A 127 -24.51 -14.69 -8.18
C ILE A 127 -24.18 -15.77 -9.20
N ARG A 128 -22.91 -16.22 -9.24
CA ARG A 128 -22.46 -17.27 -10.16
C ARG A 128 -23.21 -18.58 -9.97
N GLU A 129 -23.36 -19.05 -8.73
CA GLU A 129 -24.13 -20.27 -8.40
C GLU A 129 -25.60 -20.17 -8.84
N GLY A 130 -26.22 -19.00 -8.64
CA GLY A 130 -27.58 -18.74 -9.08
C GLY A 130 -27.76 -18.71 -10.61
N PHE A 131 -26.69 -18.50 -11.38
CA PHE A 131 -26.72 -18.65 -12.83
C PHE A 131 -26.59 -20.11 -13.26
N SER A 132 -25.68 -20.88 -12.64
CA SER A 132 -25.49 -22.30 -12.95
C SER A 132 -26.75 -23.12 -12.73
N ARG A 133 -27.47 -22.92 -11.61
CA ARG A 133 -28.73 -23.63 -11.31
C ARG A 133 -29.90 -23.32 -12.24
N ARG A 134 -29.83 -22.26 -13.05
CA ARG A 134 -30.89 -21.88 -14.00
C ARG A 134 -30.70 -22.49 -15.39
N GLN A 135 -29.55 -23.15 -15.63
CA GLN A 135 -29.25 -23.80 -16.90
C GLN A 135 -29.43 -25.32 -16.86
N GLU A 136 -29.75 -25.87 -15.68
CA GLU A 136 -30.21 -27.24 -15.46
C GLU A 136 -31.74 -27.28 -15.48
#